data_AF-A0A952KJ78-F1
#
_entry.id   AF-A0A952KJ78-F1
#
_cell.length_a   1.000
_cell.length_b   1.000
_cell.length_c   1.000
_cell.angle_alpha   90.00
_cell.angle_beta   90.00
_cell.angle_gamma   90.00
#
_symmetry.space_group_name_H-M   'P 1'
#
loop_
_entity.id
_entity.type
_entity.pdbx_description
1 polymer ?
#
loop_
_entity_poly.entity_id
_entity_poly.type
_entity_poly.pdbx_seq_one_letter_code
_entity_poly.pdbx_strand_id
1 'polypeptide(L)' 'MAHRNRVTPFGEIVADPARGTLLGNRGVIHDAGGRIRRPWSTKRWICCRLEFKG' A
#
# COMPACT_ATOMS: atom_id res chain seq x y z
N MET A 1 -11.66 10.65 -2.41
CA MET A 1 -11.75 9.56 -1.41
C MET A 1 -10.39 8.90 -1.28
N ALA A 2 -10.01 8.41 -0.10
CA ALA A 2 -8.73 7.72 0.09
C ALA A 2 -8.71 6.38 -0.68
N HIS A 3 -7.64 6.10 -1.42
CA HIS A 3 -7.49 4.83 -2.12
C HIS A 3 -7.16 3.71 -1.13
N ARG A 4 -7.65 2.48 -1.38
CA ARG A 4 -7.37 1.31 -0.55
C ARG A 4 -5.96 0.76 -0.82
N ASN A 5 -4.94 1.51 -0.41
CA ASN A 5 -3.52 1.22 -0.61
C ASN A 5 -2.66 1.44 0.65
N ARG A 6 -3.28 1.66 1.82
CA ARG A 6 -2.58 1.72 3.10
C ARG A 6 -2.57 0.35 3.75
N VAL A 7 -1.59 0.11 4.61
CA VAL A 7 -1.41 -1.17 5.29
C VAL A 7 -1.31 -0.94 6.80
N THR A 8 -2.14 -1.62 7.58
CA THR A 8 -2.08 -1.58 9.05
C THR A 8 -0.87 -2.39 9.56
N PRO A 9 -0.45 -2.23 10.83
CA PRO A 9 0.59 -3.07 11.42
C PRO A 9 0.31 -4.58 11.36
N PHE A 10 -0.97 -4.97 11.30
CA PHE A 10 -1.42 -6.36 11.18
C PHE A 10 -1.49 -6.85 9.72
N GLY A 11 -1.22 -5.97 8.74
CA GLY A 11 -1.15 -6.32 7.32
C GLY A 11 -2.45 -6.16 6.55
N GLU A 12 -3.47 -5.55 7.17
CA GLU A 12 -4.74 -5.29 6.51
C GLU A 12 -4.61 -4.11 5.56
N ILE A 13 -5.25 -4.23 4.39
CA ILE A 13 -5.27 -3.15 3.41
C ILE A 13 -6.50 -2.28 3.65
N VAL A 14 -6.29 -1.00 3.89
CA VAL A 14 -7.36 -0.05 4.26
C VAL A 14 -7.32 1.20 3.38
N ALA A 15 -8.47 1.86 3.28
CA ALA A 15 -8.59 3.19 2.68
C ALA A 15 -8.54 4.22 3.81
N ASP A 16 -7.41 4.92 3.92
CA ASP A 16 -7.16 5.87 5.00
C ASP A 16 -6.49 7.14 4.44
N PRO A 17 -7.00 8.36 4.76
CA PRO A 17 -6.46 9.61 4.24
C PRO A 17 -5.13 10.01 4.89
N ALA A 18 -4.78 9.45 6.06
CA ALA A 18 -3.57 9.80 6.78
C ALA A 18 -2.30 9.53 5.95
N ARG A 19 -1.29 10.36 6.19
CA ARG A 19 0.05 10.21 5.63
C ARG A 19 1.04 10.17 6.79
N GLY A 20 1.78 9.07 6.90
CA GLY A 20 2.88 8.94 7.84
C GLY A 20 4.18 9.52 7.28
N THR A 21 5.31 9.18 7.89
CA THR A 21 6.65 9.51 7.33
C THR A 21 7.07 8.56 6.20
N LEU A 22 6.41 7.41 6.08
CA LEU A 22 6.62 6.36 5.09
C LEU A 22 5.26 5.77 4.65
N LEU A 23 5.22 5.16 3.47
CA LEU A 23 4.10 4.35 3.02
C LEU A 23 4.46 2.86 3.17
N GLY A 24 3.74 2.15 4.04
CA GLY A 24 3.76 0.68 4.05
C GLY A 24 3.01 0.14 2.83
N ASN A 25 3.58 -0.85 2.13
CA ASN A 25 2.93 -1.53 1.01
C ASN A 25 3.17 -3.05 1.07
N ARG A 26 2.39 -3.79 0.28
CA ARG A 26 2.53 -5.26 0.11
C ARG A 26 2.96 -5.63 -1.32
N GLY A 27 3.69 -4.72 -1.97
CA GLY A 27 4.11 -4.77 -3.37
C GLY A 27 2.99 -4.41 -4.35
N VAL A 28 3.14 -4.83 -5.61
CA VAL A 28 2.14 -4.59 -6.67
C VAL A 28 1.00 -5.59 -6.53
N ILE A 29 -0.12 -5.14 -5.96
CA ILE A 29 -1.28 -6.00 -5.62
C ILE A 29 -2.57 -5.64 -6.36
N HIS A 30 -2.63 -4.45 -6.97
CA HIS A 30 -3.77 -4.00 -7.75
C HIS A 30 -3.63 -4.40 -9.22
N ASP A 31 -4.77 -4.68 -9.87
CA ASP A 31 -4.83 -4.77 -11.33
C ASP A 31 -4.94 -3.38 -11.98
N ALA A 32 -5.00 -3.35 -13.31
CA ALA A 32 -5.14 -2.12 -14.09
C ALA A 32 -6.44 -1.33 -13.77
N GLY A 33 -7.46 -2.01 -13.22
CA GLY A 33 -8.71 -1.39 -12.78
C GLY A 33 -8.72 -1.00 -11.29
N GLY A 34 -7.57 -1.07 -10.59
CA GLY A 34 -7.46 -0.72 -9.18
C GLY A 34 -8.05 -1.74 -8.22
N ARG A 35 -8.37 -2.97 -8.66
CA ARG A 35 -8.88 -4.03 -7.78
C ARG A 35 -7.72 -4.80 -7.15
N ILE A 36 -7.80 -5.06 -5.86
CA ILE A 36 -6.83 -5.91 -5.15
C ILE A 36 -7.02 -7.36 -5.61
N ARG A 37 -5.97 -7.95 -6.18
CA ARG A 37 -5.98 -9.35 -6.68
C ARG A 37 -5.32 -10.35 -5.73
N ARG A 38 -4.50 -9.85 -4.80
CA ARG A 38 -3.74 -10.67 -3.85
C ARG A 38 -3.40 -9.85 -2.60
N PRO A 39 -3.22 -10.49 -1.44
CA PRO A 39 -2.92 -9.79 -0.20
C PRO A 39 -1.46 -9.28 -0.15
N TRP A 40 -0.54 -9.91 -0.88
CA TRP A 40 0.85 -9.46 -1.04
C TRP A 40 1.51 -10.04 -2.29
N SER A 41 2.50 -9.35 -2.87
CA SER A 41 3.32 -9.86 -3.98
C SER A 41 4.60 -10.57 -3.50
N THR A 42 5.07 -10.28 -2.29
CA THR A 42 6.24 -10.91 -1.69
C THR A 42 6.02 -11.17 -0.19
N LYS A 43 6.84 -12.04 0.42
CA LYS A 43 6.79 -12.30 1.86
C LYS A 43 7.33 -11.14 2.71
N ARG A 44 8.11 -10.22 2.13
CA ARG A 44 8.76 -9.12 2.85
C ARG A 44 7.78 -8.00 3.16
N TRP A 45 8.02 -7.29 4.24
CA TRP A 45 7.42 -5.98 4.51
C TRP A 45 8.18 -4.91 3.73
N ILE A 46 7.44 -4.01 3.10
CA ILE A 46 8.00 -2.97 2.24
C ILE A 46 7.52 -1.62 2.77
N CYS A 47 8.46 -0.70 2.94
CA CYS A 47 8.19 0.71 3.16
C CYS A 47 8.77 1.53 2.01
N CYS A 48 8.04 2.55 1.57
CA CYS A 48 8.47 3.47 0.53
C CYS A 48 8.50 4.89 1.09
N ARG A 49 9.36 5.73 0.48
CA ARG A 49 9.24 7.18 0.59
C ARG A 49 7.89 7.62 0.02
N LEU A 50 7.37 8.74 0.51
CA LEU A 50 6.11 9.30 0.02
C LEU A 50 6.24 10.00 -1.34
N GLU A 51 7.46 10.22 -1.78
CA GLU A 51 7.82 10.90 -3.01
C GLU A 51 8.98 10.14 -3.67
N PHE A 52 8.97 10.09 -4.99
CA PHE A 52 10.02 9.45 -5.77
C PHE A 52 10.35 10.34 -6.97
N LYS A 53 11.59 10.80 -7.04
CA LYS A 53 12.17 11.61 -8.12
C LYS A 53 11.65 13.06 -8.27
N GLY A 54 10.92 13.61 -7.30
CA GLY A 54 10.39 14.98 -7.42
C GLY A 54 9.27 15.05 -8.43
#